data_AF-A0A090XEH7-F1
#
_entry.id   AF-A0A090XEH7-F1
#
_cell.length_a   1.000
_cell.length_b   1.000
_cell.length_c   1.000
_cell.angle_alpha   90.00
_cell.angle_beta   90.00
_cell.angle_gamma   90.00
#
_symmetry.space_group_name_H-M   'P 1'
#
loop_
_entity.id
_entity.type
_entity.pdbx_description
1 polymer ?
#
loop_
_entity_poly.entity_id
_entity_poly.type
_entity_poly.pdbx_seq_one_letter_code
_entity_poly.pdbx_strand_id
1 'polypeptide(L)'
;FQSLFIFPGTKWCGAGDVAKNYDDLGVHRETDMCCRAHDNSDDNIPALQTKHGITNTNLYTMTNCKDDRKFYNCLLNDGSPSSVAVGKLFFNVLRTECFAYTYPKKCVKKNPIYVPLLTPKCKKYELDKSAPKEWQTFPPSDFIKEYTDRKRNQRNQARLDDCRKRYQKRRPSTPAFGSKRKNPKTSQSLRTRITLETSLKAMTSVQPRLRSESTTIRRNAKPTMTKGLLLLPELHGKANQTSQDLSS
;
A
#
# COMPACT_ATOMS: atom_id res chain seq x y z
N PHE A 1 27.69 10.26 -18.67
CA PHE A 1 27.63 9.59 -17.35
C PHE A 1 27.73 8.10 -17.58
N GLN A 2 28.51 7.39 -16.77
CA GLN A 2 28.82 5.97 -16.94
C GLN A 2 27.61 5.13 -16.52
N SER A 3 27.06 4.33 -17.43
CA SER A 3 25.99 3.38 -17.11
C SER A 3 26.56 2.31 -16.19
N LEU A 4 26.05 2.24 -14.96
CA LEU A 4 26.50 1.28 -13.96
C LEU A 4 25.30 0.49 -13.43
N PHE A 5 25.53 -0.80 -13.17
CA PHE A 5 24.52 -1.70 -12.57
C PHE A 5 23.21 -1.84 -13.37
N ILE A 6 23.27 -1.95 -14.70
CA ILE A 6 22.11 -2.32 -15.53
C ILE A 6 21.66 -3.74 -15.19
N PHE A 7 20.38 -3.91 -14.87
CA PHE A 7 19.80 -5.21 -14.58
C PHE A 7 19.88 -6.12 -15.83
N PRO A 8 20.39 -7.36 -15.72
CA PRO A 8 20.55 -8.25 -16.86
C PRO A 8 19.24 -8.44 -17.66
N GLY A 9 19.34 -8.35 -18.99
CA GLY A 9 18.19 -8.49 -19.88
C GLY A 9 17.32 -7.24 -20.01
N THR A 10 17.73 -6.12 -19.43
CA THR A 10 17.12 -4.78 -19.59
C THR A 10 18.15 -3.79 -20.13
N LYS A 11 17.71 -2.61 -20.55
CA LYS A 11 18.59 -1.53 -21.04
C LYS A 11 18.45 -0.23 -20.24
N TRP A 12 17.34 -0.07 -19.53
CA TRP A 12 16.98 1.14 -18.78
C TRP A 12 16.94 0.92 -17.27
N CYS A 13 16.98 -0.32 -16.78
CA CYS A 13 16.92 -0.57 -15.33
C CYS A 13 18.30 -0.49 -14.68
N GLY A 14 18.82 0.71 -14.42
CA GLY A 14 20.07 0.92 -13.67
C GLY A 14 20.40 2.40 -13.46
N ALA A 15 21.67 2.70 -13.19
CA ALA A 15 22.13 4.09 -13.10
C ALA A 15 22.37 4.64 -14.52
N GLY A 16 21.36 5.32 -15.08
CA GLY A 16 21.30 5.64 -16.50
C GLY A 16 20.91 4.43 -17.34
N ASP A 17 21.09 4.51 -18.65
CA ASP A 17 20.71 3.46 -19.59
C ASP A 17 21.88 3.05 -20.51
N VAL A 18 21.72 1.91 -21.20
CA VAL A 18 22.59 1.44 -22.28
C VAL A 18 21.82 1.29 -23.59
N ALA A 19 20.69 1.99 -23.70
CA ALA A 19 19.81 1.93 -24.86
C ALA A 19 20.39 2.77 -26.01
N LYS A 20 20.27 2.27 -27.24
CA LYS A 20 20.72 3.03 -28.43
C LYS A 20 19.79 4.19 -28.77
N ASN A 21 18.51 4.06 -28.41
CA ASN A 21 17.46 5.04 -28.59
C ASN A 21 16.28 4.69 -27.67
N TYR A 22 15.27 5.56 -27.63
CA TYR A 22 14.08 5.40 -26.79
C TYR A 22 13.40 4.03 -26.92
N ASP A 23 13.31 3.46 -28.13
CA ASP A 23 12.60 2.20 -28.38
C ASP A 23 13.49 0.95 -28.21
N ASP A 24 14.77 1.15 -27.90
CA ASP A 24 15.70 0.07 -27.68
C ASP A 24 15.51 -0.55 -26.29
N LEU A 25 14.73 -1.63 -26.24
CA LEU A 25 14.39 -2.37 -25.04
C LEU A 25 15.10 -3.72 -25.01
N GLY A 26 15.39 -4.21 -23.81
CA GLY A 26 15.93 -5.54 -23.54
C GLY A 26 14.89 -6.66 -23.66
N VAL A 27 15.33 -7.89 -23.40
CA VAL A 27 14.48 -9.10 -23.46
C VAL A 27 13.39 -9.11 -22.40
N HIS A 28 13.62 -8.49 -21.24
CA HIS A 28 12.61 -8.27 -20.21
C HIS A 28 11.79 -7.01 -20.52
N ARG A 29 11.13 -7.02 -21.68
CA ARG A 29 10.54 -5.83 -22.31
C ARG A 29 9.61 -5.05 -21.39
N GLU A 30 8.66 -5.70 -20.73
CA GLU A 30 7.69 -5.02 -19.85
C GLU A 30 8.36 -4.37 -18.62
N THR A 31 9.29 -5.09 -17.98
CA THR A 31 10.09 -4.54 -16.88
C THR A 31 10.93 -3.35 -17.36
N ASP A 32 11.56 -3.46 -18.53
CA ASP A 32 12.43 -2.44 -19.09
C ASP A 32 11.64 -1.19 -19.52
N MET A 33 10.40 -1.36 -20.00
CA MET A 33 9.48 -0.26 -20.26
C MET A 33 9.14 0.53 -18.98
N CYS A 34 8.98 -0.15 -17.84
CA CYS A 34 8.78 0.52 -16.56
C CYS A 34 9.99 1.39 -16.18
N CYS A 35 11.21 0.89 -16.38
CA CYS A 35 12.45 1.62 -16.08
C CYS A 35 12.67 2.78 -17.06
N ARG A 36 12.48 2.56 -18.36
CA ARG A 36 12.53 3.63 -19.37
C ARG A 36 11.62 4.79 -19.02
N ALA A 37 10.37 4.49 -18.65
CA ALA A 37 9.41 5.52 -18.27
C ALA A 37 9.82 6.29 -17.00
N HIS A 38 10.54 5.64 -16.08
CA HIS A 38 11.06 6.24 -14.85
C HIS A 38 12.29 7.13 -15.11
N ASP A 39 13.22 6.67 -15.95
CA ASP A 39 14.41 7.42 -16.37
C ASP A 39 14.06 8.71 -17.13
N ASN A 40 12.96 8.69 -17.88
CA ASN A 40 12.46 9.83 -18.65
C ASN A 40 11.50 10.73 -17.82
N SER A 41 11.73 10.85 -16.52
CA SER A 41 10.94 11.72 -15.63
C SER A 41 11.34 13.19 -15.76
N ASP A 42 10.34 14.08 -15.87
CA ASP A 42 10.55 15.52 -16.09
C ASP A 42 11.19 16.22 -14.88
N ASP A 43 10.92 15.74 -13.66
CA ASP A 43 11.39 16.34 -12.42
C ASP A 43 12.20 15.33 -11.60
N ASN A 44 13.51 15.49 -11.69
CA ASN A 44 14.49 14.71 -10.96
C ASN A 44 15.60 15.59 -10.37
N ILE A 45 16.32 15.03 -9.41
CA ILE A 45 17.52 15.58 -8.78
C ILE A 45 18.65 14.57 -9.04
N PRO A 46 19.60 14.89 -9.94
CA PRO A 46 20.71 14.00 -10.23
C PRO A 46 21.57 13.69 -9.00
N ALA A 47 22.41 12.67 -9.10
CA ALA A 47 23.32 12.28 -8.03
C ALA A 47 24.17 13.45 -7.54
N LEU A 48 24.27 13.63 -6.22
CA LEU A 48 25.05 14.69 -5.55
C LEU A 48 24.64 16.13 -5.92
N GLN A 49 23.47 16.33 -6.53
CA GLN A 49 22.96 17.66 -6.89
C GLN A 49 21.90 18.16 -5.90
N THR A 50 21.65 19.47 -5.94
CA THR A 50 20.60 20.11 -5.16
C THR A 50 19.56 20.76 -6.08
N LYS A 51 18.28 20.49 -5.80
CA LYS A 51 17.13 21.13 -6.47
C LYS A 51 16.00 21.26 -5.46
N HIS A 52 15.16 22.28 -5.58
CA HIS A 52 14.02 22.51 -4.67
C HIS A 52 14.40 22.64 -3.18
N GLY A 53 15.65 23.01 -2.89
CA GLY A 53 16.19 23.01 -1.52
C GLY A 53 16.50 21.62 -0.95
N ILE A 54 16.41 20.57 -1.76
CA ILE A 54 16.70 19.17 -1.40
C ILE A 54 18.02 18.76 -2.06
N THR A 55 18.97 18.28 -1.26
CA THR A 55 20.23 17.71 -1.76
C THR A 55 20.10 16.19 -1.87
N ASN A 56 20.27 15.65 -3.07
CA ASN A 56 20.34 14.22 -3.28
C ASN A 56 21.74 13.71 -2.95
N THR A 57 21.91 13.13 -1.76
CA THR A 57 23.19 12.58 -1.30
C THR A 57 23.49 11.18 -1.87
N ASN A 58 22.58 10.60 -2.65
CA ASN A 58 22.81 9.31 -3.30
C ASN A 58 23.68 9.47 -4.55
N LEU A 59 24.33 8.36 -4.95
CA LEU A 59 25.12 8.26 -6.19
C LEU A 59 24.26 7.95 -7.43
N TYR A 60 22.94 8.01 -7.29
CA TYR A 60 21.96 7.77 -8.34
C TYR A 60 20.85 8.83 -8.28
N THR A 61 20.11 8.96 -9.36
CA THR A 61 19.05 9.97 -9.51
C THR A 61 17.92 9.78 -8.50
N MET A 62 17.49 10.88 -7.89
CA MET A 62 16.28 10.96 -7.08
C MET A 62 15.15 11.57 -7.92
N THR A 63 13.97 10.98 -7.88
CA THR A 63 12.84 11.33 -8.75
C THR A 63 11.63 11.82 -7.95
N ASN A 64 10.70 12.50 -8.62
CA ASN A 64 9.47 12.95 -8.00
C ASN A 64 8.63 11.75 -7.53
N CYS A 65 7.98 11.83 -6.37
CA CYS A 65 7.16 10.75 -5.83
C CYS A 65 6.01 10.33 -6.76
N LYS A 66 5.54 11.24 -7.61
CA LYS A 66 4.56 10.91 -8.66
C LYS A 66 5.09 9.86 -9.63
N ASP A 67 6.35 9.97 -10.04
CA ASP A 67 6.98 9.07 -11.02
C ASP A 67 7.44 7.77 -10.37
N ASP A 68 7.97 7.81 -9.15
CA ASP A 68 8.22 6.59 -8.35
C ASP A 68 6.96 5.77 -8.13
N ARG A 69 5.81 6.44 -7.96
CA ARG A 69 4.53 5.74 -7.83
C ARG A 69 4.07 5.10 -9.13
N LYS A 70 4.30 5.74 -10.29
CA LYS A 70 4.05 5.11 -11.60
C LYS A 70 4.95 3.90 -11.79
N PHE A 71 6.25 4.05 -11.48
CA PHE A 71 7.24 2.99 -11.58
C PHE A 71 6.87 1.78 -10.70
N TYR A 72 6.56 2.04 -9.42
CA TYR A 72 6.10 1.03 -8.47
C TYR A 72 4.89 0.24 -8.99
N ASN A 73 3.86 0.94 -9.48
CA ASN A 73 2.66 0.30 -10.00
C ASN A 73 2.90 -0.44 -11.31
N CYS A 74 3.75 0.08 -12.19
CA CYS A 74 4.14 -0.59 -13.43
C CYS A 74 4.80 -1.94 -13.13
N LEU A 75 5.79 -1.97 -12.23
CA LEU A 75 6.48 -3.20 -11.83
C LEU A 75 5.54 -4.20 -11.13
N LEU A 76 4.62 -3.72 -10.28
CA LEU A 76 3.62 -4.58 -9.65
C LEU A 76 2.63 -5.17 -10.65
N ASN A 77 2.31 -4.44 -11.72
CA ASN A 77 1.39 -4.88 -12.77
C ASN A 77 2.05 -5.87 -13.73
N ASP A 78 3.33 -5.67 -14.08
CA ASP A 78 4.12 -6.67 -14.82
C ASP A 78 4.21 -7.97 -14.00
N GLY A 79 4.61 -7.87 -12.73
CA GLY A 79 4.64 -9.00 -11.79
C GLY A 79 5.56 -10.17 -12.19
N SER A 80 6.36 -9.99 -13.25
CA SER A 80 7.37 -10.93 -13.73
C SER A 80 8.50 -11.11 -12.70
N PRO A 81 9.26 -12.22 -12.73
CA PRO A 81 10.41 -12.38 -11.85
C PRO A 81 11.41 -11.22 -11.94
N SER A 82 11.62 -10.67 -13.14
CA SER A 82 12.49 -9.52 -13.39
C SER A 82 11.94 -8.24 -12.74
N SER A 83 10.65 -7.94 -12.90
CA SER A 83 10.04 -6.76 -12.26
C SER A 83 10.05 -6.83 -10.74
N VAL A 84 9.86 -8.03 -10.18
CA VAL A 84 9.90 -8.25 -8.74
C VAL A 84 11.31 -8.06 -8.20
N ALA A 85 12.33 -8.52 -8.92
CA ALA A 85 13.72 -8.31 -8.56
C ALA A 85 14.10 -6.82 -8.61
N VAL A 86 13.73 -6.11 -9.68
CA VAL A 86 13.96 -4.66 -9.83
C VAL A 86 13.21 -3.88 -8.74
N GLY A 87 11.93 -4.18 -8.50
CA GLY A 87 11.13 -3.53 -7.47
C GLY A 87 11.69 -3.74 -6.07
N LYS A 88 12.13 -4.96 -5.75
CA LYS A 88 12.83 -5.25 -4.48
C LYS A 88 14.10 -4.42 -4.35
N LEU A 89 14.93 -4.39 -5.39
CA LEU A 89 16.20 -3.66 -5.36
C LEU A 89 15.95 -2.17 -5.10
N PHE A 90 15.05 -1.54 -5.86
CA PHE A 90 14.77 -0.11 -5.75
C PHE A 90 14.08 0.25 -4.43
N PHE A 91 12.92 -0.35 -4.13
CA PHE A 91 12.06 0.10 -3.03
C PHE A 91 12.41 -0.50 -1.67
N ASN A 92 12.96 -1.71 -1.63
CA ASN A 92 13.25 -2.41 -0.37
C ASN A 92 14.73 -2.38 0.02
N VAL A 93 15.65 -2.54 -0.93
CA VAL A 93 17.10 -2.62 -0.65
C VAL A 93 17.75 -1.25 -0.66
N LEU A 94 17.67 -0.51 -1.78
CA LEU A 94 18.21 0.85 -1.87
C LEU A 94 17.39 1.83 -1.03
N ARG A 95 16.08 1.60 -0.92
CA ARG A 95 15.13 2.44 -0.17
C ARG A 95 15.21 3.92 -0.58
N THR A 96 15.45 4.16 -1.87
CA THR A 96 15.54 5.49 -2.50
C THR A 96 14.35 6.34 -2.09
N GLU A 97 14.64 7.48 -1.49
CA GLU A 97 13.59 8.47 -1.20
C GLU A 97 13.19 9.19 -2.49
N CYS A 98 11.94 9.59 -2.59
CA CYS A 98 11.46 10.48 -3.63
C CYS A 98 11.16 11.86 -3.03
N PHE A 99 10.94 12.88 -3.86
CA PHE A 99 10.54 14.21 -3.40
C PHE A 99 9.18 14.63 -3.95
N ALA A 100 8.46 15.48 -3.22
CA ALA A 100 7.19 16.04 -3.67
C ALA A 100 6.91 17.41 -3.05
N TYR A 101 6.22 18.27 -3.81
CA TYR A 101 5.69 19.55 -3.32
C TYR A 101 4.32 19.34 -2.70
N THR A 102 4.26 19.25 -1.37
CA THR A 102 3.04 18.89 -0.65
C THR A 102 3.02 19.49 0.77
N TYR A 103 1.93 19.27 1.49
CA TYR A 103 1.76 19.76 2.86
C TYR A 103 2.80 19.15 3.82
N PRO A 104 3.34 19.90 4.78
CA PRO A 104 4.41 19.45 5.66
C PRO A 104 4.01 18.22 6.49
N LYS A 105 4.96 17.33 6.76
CA LYS A 105 4.76 16.15 7.61
C LYS A 105 4.67 16.56 9.09
N LYS A 106 3.53 16.27 9.73
CA LYS A 106 3.29 16.44 11.16
C LYS A 106 3.31 15.11 11.90
N CYS A 107 4.09 15.01 12.97
CA CYS A 107 4.12 13.81 13.78
C CYS A 107 2.84 13.68 14.63
N VAL A 108 2.01 12.68 14.32
CA VAL A 108 0.77 12.40 15.08
C VAL A 108 0.95 11.29 16.11
N LYS A 109 2.01 10.49 15.99
CA LYS A 109 2.35 9.44 16.98
C LYS A 109 3.85 9.36 17.19
N LYS A 110 4.32 9.74 18.38
CA LYS A 110 5.73 9.63 18.78
C LYS A 110 6.16 8.16 18.90
N ASN A 111 7.45 7.89 18.70
CA ASN A 111 8.02 6.57 18.93
C ASN A 111 8.38 6.41 20.43
N PRO A 112 7.74 5.48 21.17
CA PRO A 112 8.02 5.28 22.60
C PRO A 112 9.41 4.70 22.87
N ILE A 113 10.05 4.07 21.88
CA ILE A 113 11.41 3.47 21.98
C ILE A 113 12.38 4.33 21.17
N TYR A 114 12.22 5.66 21.23
CA TYR A 114 13.11 6.57 20.52
C TYR A 114 14.52 6.54 21.13
N VAL A 115 15.50 6.19 20.31
CA VAL A 115 16.92 6.26 20.63
C VAL A 115 17.58 7.08 19.53
N PRO A 116 18.30 8.17 19.87
CA PRO A 116 19.02 8.98 18.88
C PRO A 116 19.88 8.10 17.96
N LEU A 117 19.88 8.41 16.67
CA LEU A 117 20.62 7.70 15.61
C LEU A 117 20.17 6.25 15.31
N LEU A 118 19.38 5.60 16.18
CA LEU A 118 18.97 4.20 15.98
C LEU A 118 17.50 4.03 15.58
N THR A 119 16.62 4.91 16.07
CA THR A 119 15.18 4.81 15.75
C THR A 119 14.60 6.18 15.41
N PRO A 120 13.56 6.25 14.56
CA PRO A 120 12.95 7.53 14.23
C PRO A 120 12.24 8.11 15.46
N LYS A 121 12.26 9.44 15.58
CA LYS A 121 11.50 10.18 16.62
C LYS A 121 9.99 9.95 16.53
N CYS A 122 9.48 9.82 15.30
CA CYS A 122 8.07 9.67 15.03
C CYS A 122 7.75 8.30 14.47
N LYS A 123 6.66 7.70 14.95
CA LYS A 123 6.12 6.44 14.44
C LYS A 123 5.15 6.65 13.28
N LYS A 124 4.33 7.71 13.34
CA LYS A 124 3.34 8.04 12.30
C LYS A 124 3.32 9.53 12.01
N TYR A 125 3.46 9.86 10.73
CA TYR A 125 3.27 11.19 10.19
C TYR A 125 1.90 11.30 9.51
N GLU A 126 1.34 12.51 9.49
CA GLU A 126 0.22 12.91 8.65
C GLU A 126 0.56 14.27 8.02
N LEU A 127 -0.10 14.65 6.93
CA LEU A 127 0.16 15.91 6.25
C LEU A 127 -0.64 17.06 6.90
N ASP A 128 0.02 18.14 7.30
CA ASP A 128 -0.63 19.31 7.89
C ASP A 128 -1.17 20.25 6.81
N LYS A 129 -2.46 20.08 6.48
CA LYS A 129 -3.15 20.87 5.46
C LYS A 129 -3.39 22.33 5.85
N SER A 130 -3.13 22.71 7.11
CA SER A 130 -3.28 24.10 7.56
C SER A 130 -2.06 24.97 7.22
N ALA A 131 -0.92 24.35 6.91
CA ALA A 131 0.31 25.02 6.52
C ALA A 131 0.46 25.11 4.99
N PRO A 132 1.25 26.06 4.46
CA PRO A 132 1.58 26.11 3.04
C PRO A 132 2.38 24.86 2.62
N LYS A 133 2.28 24.50 1.33
CA LYS A 133 3.03 23.37 0.76
C LYS A 133 4.52 23.70 0.66
N GLU A 134 5.34 22.67 0.83
CA GLU A 134 6.79 22.73 0.72
C GLU A 134 7.34 21.48 0.01
N TRP A 135 8.56 21.61 -0.49
CA TRP A 135 9.30 20.48 -1.06
C TRP A 135 9.92 19.67 0.08
N GLN A 136 9.64 18.36 0.10
CA GLN A 136 10.17 17.45 1.10
C GLN A 136 10.30 16.03 0.54
N THR A 137 11.14 15.20 1.18
CA THR A 137 11.34 13.81 0.77
C THR A 137 10.38 12.83 1.45
N PHE A 138 10.10 11.72 0.78
CA PHE A 138 9.29 10.62 1.29
C PHE A 138 10.01 9.29 1.07
N PRO A 139 9.96 8.38 2.07
CA PRO A 139 10.49 7.05 1.87
C PRO A 139 9.59 6.22 0.94
N PRO A 140 10.17 5.21 0.28
CA PRO A 140 9.40 4.29 -0.54
C PRO A 140 8.54 3.36 0.33
N SER A 141 7.46 2.86 -0.27
CA SER A 141 6.65 1.79 0.32
C SER A 141 7.33 0.43 0.17
N ASP A 142 6.89 -0.55 0.95
CA ASP A 142 7.39 -1.93 0.88
C ASP A 142 6.80 -2.66 -0.34
N PHE A 143 7.58 -2.74 -1.42
CA PHE A 143 7.19 -3.37 -2.67
C PHE A 143 6.93 -4.88 -2.52
N ILE A 144 7.83 -5.60 -1.83
CA ILE A 144 7.70 -7.05 -1.65
C ILE A 144 6.48 -7.42 -0.81
N LYS A 145 6.18 -6.64 0.23
CA LYS A 145 4.98 -6.84 1.03
C LYS A 145 3.72 -6.71 0.17
N GLU A 146 3.60 -5.63 -0.60
CA GLU A 146 2.46 -5.39 -1.48
C GLU A 146 2.35 -6.46 -2.57
N TYR A 147 3.46 -6.83 -3.23
CA TYR A 147 3.49 -7.91 -4.22
C TYR A 147 2.97 -9.23 -3.64
N THR A 148 3.43 -9.59 -2.44
CA THR A 148 3.03 -10.83 -1.77
C THR A 148 1.56 -10.80 -1.36
N ASP A 149 1.08 -9.67 -0.85
CA ASP A 149 -0.31 -9.45 -0.49
C ASP A 149 -1.23 -9.58 -1.73
N ARG A 150 -0.87 -8.99 -2.87
CA ARG A 150 -1.61 -9.14 -4.15
C ARG A 150 -1.68 -10.59 -4.59
N LYS A 151 -0.55 -11.31 -4.57
CA LYS A 151 -0.49 -12.73 -4.98
C LYS A 151 -1.32 -13.63 -4.06
N ARG A 152 -1.31 -13.37 -2.75
CA ARG A 152 -2.17 -14.07 -1.78
C ARG A 152 -3.64 -13.81 -2.07
N ASN A 153 -4.03 -12.56 -2.30
CA ASN A 153 -5.41 -12.19 -2.57
C ASN A 153 -5.92 -12.81 -3.86
N GLN A 154 -5.12 -12.84 -4.93
CA GLN A 154 -5.44 -13.54 -6.18
C GLN A 154 -5.68 -15.04 -5.97
N ARG A 155 -4.81 -15.72 -5.19
CA ARG A 155 -4.98 -17.14 -4.84
C ARG A 155 -6.26 -17.37 -4.03
N ASN A 156 -6.54 -16.51 -3.05
CA ASN A 156 -7.74 -16.60 -2.24
C ASN A 156 -9.00 -16.39 -3.10
N GLN A 157 -8.98 -15.43 -4.02
CA GLN A 157 -10.08 -15.18 -4.94
C GLN A 157 -10.33 -16.40 -5.85
N ALA A 158 -9.27 -16.96 -6.46
CA ALA A 158 -9.39 -18.17 -7.27
C ALA A 158 -9.98 -19.35 -6.48
N ARG A 159 -9.61 -19.50 -5.20
CA ARG A 159 -10.17 -20.52 -4.31
C ARG A 159 -11.66 -20.27 -3.99
N LEU A 160 -12.06 -19.02 -3.76
CA LEU A 160 -13.46 -18.65 -3.54
C LEU A 160 -14.30 -18.91 -4.80
N ASP A 161 -13.75 -18.61 -5.97
CA ASP A 161 -14.41 -18.84 -7.25
C ASP A 161 -14.58 -20.34 -7.54
N ASP A 162 -13.57 -21.17 -7.23
CA ASP A 162 -13.70 -22.64 -7.31
C ASP A 162 -14.77 -23.17 -6.35
N CYS A 163 -14.79 -22.71 -5.11
CA CYS A 163 -15.80 -23.10 -4.13
C CYS A 163 -17.22 -22.74 -4.60
N ARG A 164 -17.40 -21.52 -5.12
CA ARG A 164 -18.67 -21.04 -5.68
C ARG A 164 -19.12 -21.91 -6.85
N LYS A 165 -18.22 -22.27 -7.75
CA LYS A 165 -18.50 -23.17 -8.89
C LYS A 165 -18.94 -24.56 -8.41
N ARG A 166 -18.26 -25.15 -7.41
CA ARG A 166 -18.64 -26.45 -6.83
C ARG A 166 -20.00 -26.40 -6.15
N TYR A 167 -20.29 -25.34 -5.40
CA TYR A 167 -21.58 -25.13 -4.76
C TYR A 167 -22.72 -25.05 -5.80
N GLN A 168 -22.53 -24.26 -6.86
CA GLN A 168 -23.51 -24.15 -7.95
C GLN A 168 -23.75 -25.48 -8.66
N LYS A 169 -22.71 -26.30 -8.86
CA LYS A 169 -22.84 -27.65 -9.47
C LYS A 169 -23.56 -28.66 -8.60
N ARG A 170 -23.42 -28.57 -7.27
CA ARG A 170 -24.07 -29.49 -6.31
C ARG A 170 -25.48 -29.06 -5.92
N ARG A 171 -25.91 -27.87 -6.34
CA ARG A 171 -27.24 -27.36 -6.03
C ARG A 171 -28.27 -28.21 -6.78
N PRO A 172 -29.18 -28.91 -6.09
CA PRO A 172 -30.27 -29.61 -6.77
C PRO A 172 -31.08 -28.58 -7.55
N SER A 173 -31.43 -28.89 -8.80
CA SER A 173 -32.52 -28.18 -9.48
C SER A 173 -33.78 -28.49 -8.67
N THR A 174 -34.19 -27.59 -7.78
CA THR A 174 -35.52 -27.68 -7.18
C THR A 174 -36.53 -27.76 -8.32
N PRO A 175 -37.39 -28.79 -8.37
CA PRO A 175 -38.60 -28.69 -9.16
C PRO A 175 -39.31 -27.43 -8.70
N ALA A 176 -39.93 -26.70 -9.64
CA ALA A 176 -40.86 -25.64 -9.28
C ALA A 176 -42.07 -26.27 -8.56
N PHE A 177 -41.92 -26.59 -7.28
CA PHE A 177 -43.05 -26.93 -6.43
C PHE A 177 -43.63 -25.60 -5.96
N GLY A 178 -44.76 -25.24 -6.54
CA GLY A 178 -45.45 -23.98 -6.31
C GLY A 178 -45.75 -23.77 -4.84
N SER A 179 -44.91 -22.99 -4.16
CA SER A 179 -45.30 -22.38 -2.90
C SER A 179 -45.99 -21.06 -3.24
N LYS A 180 -47.32 -21.05 -3.11
CA LYS A 180 -48.14 -19.84 -3.22
C LYS A 180 -47.57 -18.76 -2.30
N ARG A 181 -46.76 -17.84 -2.84
CA ARG A 181 -46.63 -16.51 -2.25
C ARG A 181 -47.98 -15.83 -2.46
N LYS A 182 -48.72 -15.57 -1.38
CA LYS A 182 -49.81 -14.59 -1.40
C LYS A 182 -49.17 -13.25 -1.80
N ASN A 183 -49.41 -12.83 -3.04
CA ASN A 183 -49.13 -11.47 -3.47
C ASN A 183 -50.17 -10.53 -2.82
N PRO A 184 -49.74 -9.43 -2.17
CA PRO A 184 -50.61 -8.29 -1.91
C PRO A 184 -51.06 -7.72 -3.27
N LYS A 185 -52.38 -7.64 -3.44
CA LYS A 185 -53.05 -7.07 -4.61
C LYS A 185 -52.89 -5.53 -4.62
N THR A 186 -52.54 -5.00 -5.80
CA THR A 186 -53.12 -3.84 -6.54
C THR A 186 -53.62 -2.63 -5.72
N SER A 187 -53.54 -1.35 -6.12
CA SER A 187 -53.47 -0.66 -7.41
C SER A 187 -53.43 0.85 -7.10
N GLN A 188 -52.93 1.65 -8.04
CA GLN A 188 -53.34 3.03 -8.34
C GLN A 188 -53.21 4.17 -7.29
N SER A 189 -52.27 5.07 -7.62
CA SER A 189 -52.49 6.51 -7.84
C SER A 189 -53.53 7.21 -6.95
N LEU A 190 -53.07 8.13 -6.10
CA LEU A 190 -53.64 9.49 -6.04
C LEU A 190 -52.58 10.48 -5.52
N ARG A 191 -52.39 11.58 -6.26
CA ARG A 191 -51.59 12.75 -5.87
C ARG A 191 -52.20 13.41 -4.64
N THR A 192 -51.42 13.86 -3.65
CA THR A 192 -51.51 15.26 -3.14
C THR A 192 -50.28 15.67 -2.29
N ARG A 193 -50.14 16.99 -2.16
CA ARG A 193 -49.00 17.82 -1.76
C ARG A 193 -48.71 17.87 -0.25
N ILE A 194 -47.42 18.11 0.07
CA ILE A 194 -46.81 19.10 1.00
C ILE A 194 -47.51 19.33 2.36
N THR A 195 -46.76 19.14 3.47
CA THR A 195 -46.41 20.23 4.42
C THR A 195 -45.31 19.84 5.42
N LEU A 196 -44.47 20.84 5.70
CA LEU A 196 -43.41 20.97 6.72
C LEU A 196 -43.98 21.05 8.16
N GLU A 197 -43.04 21.05 9.12
CA GLU A 197 -43.11 21.46 10.55
C GLU A 197 -43.00 20.28 11.53
N THR A 198 -41.81 20.02 12.08
CA THR A 198 -41.24 20.58 13.34
C THR A 198 -41.94 20.08 14.61
N SER A 199 -41.18 19.36 15.44
CA SER A 199 -41.01 19.55 16.90
C SER A 199 -40.63 18.21 17.55
N LEU A 200 -39.41 18.04 18.06
CA LEU A 200 -38.87 18.53 19.34
C LEU A 200 -39.05 17.47 20.45
N LYS A 201 -37.92 16.84 20.82
CA LYS A 201 -37.49 16.36 22.17
C LYS A 201 -38.47 15.41 22.90
N ALA A 202 -38.06 14.41 23.67
CA ALA A 202 -36.98 14.37 24.65
C ALA A 202 -36.89 12.93 25.22
N MET A 203 -35.71 12.54 25.73
CA MET A 203 -35.48 11.89 27.04
C MET A 203 -36.09 10.48 27.27
N THR A 204 -35.48 9.49 27.93
CA THR A 204 -34.31 9.36 28.81
C THR A 204 -34.14 7.87 29.18
N SER A 205 -32.90 7.45 29.48
CA SER A 205 -32.48 6.51 30.55
C SER A 205 -33.29 5.21 30.80
N VAL A 206 -32.64 4.04 30.66
CA VAL A 206 -32.42 3.03 31.73
C VAL A 206 -31.26 2.08 31.33
N GLN A 207 -30.29 1.89 32.22
CA GLN A 207 -29.35 0.75 32.34
C GLN A 207 -29.51 0.18 33.78
N PRO A 208 -28.89 -0.95 34.20
CA PRO A 208 -28.50 -2.18 33.51
C PRO A 208 -28.94 -3.44 34.31
N ARG A 209 -28.66 -4.67 33.83
CA ARG A 209 -28.70 -5.88 34.69
C ARG A 209 -27.54 -6.82 34.37
N LEU A 210 -26.69 -7.06 35.38
CA LEU A 210 -25.65 -8.08 35.42
C LEU A 210 -26.24 -9.50 35.42
N ARG A 211 -25.53 -10.45 34.80
CA ARG A 211 -25.41 -11.82 35.34
C ARG A 211 -24.07 -12.42 34.93
N SER A 212 -23.38 -12.92 35.96
CA SER A 212 -22.15 -13.70 35.95
C SER A 212 -22.36 -15.13 35.45
N GLU A 213 -21.35 -15.74 34.84
CA GLU A 213 -20.95 -17.12 35.16
C GLU A 213 -19.52 -17.45 34.73
N SER A 214 -18.97 -18.43 35.42
CA SER A 214 -17.57 -18.75 35.68
C SER A 214 -17.11 -19.94 34.82
N THR A 215 -15.80 -20.10 34.56
CA THR A 215 -15.15 -21.43 34.42
C THR A 215 -13.61 -21.35 34.39
N THR A 216 -13.03 -21.77 35.52
CA THR A 216 -11.93 -22.74 35.71
C THR A 216 -10.64 -22.67 34.89
N ILE A 217 -9.58 -22.31 35.63
CA ILE A 217 -8.15 -22.41 35.30
C ILE A 217 -7.64 -23.84 35.54
N ARG A 218 -6.92 -24.43 34.59
CA ARG A 218 -6.01 -25.58 34.80
C ARG A 218 -4.56 -25.14 34.59
N ARG A 219 -3.71 -25.43 35.58
CA ARG A 219 -2.24 -25.29 35.54
C ARG A 219 -1.60 -26.65 35.24
N ASN A 220 -0.54 -26.65 34.42
CA ASN A 220 0.81 -27.13 34.76
C ASN A 220 1.61 -27.52 33.50
N ALA A 221 2.74 -26.85 33.27
CA ALA A 221 4.03 -27.44 32.88
C ALA A 221 5.12 -26.34 32.83
N LYS A 222 6.32 -26.67 33.31
CA LYS A 222 7.57 -25.88 33.40
C LYS A 222 8.72 -26.81 32.92
N PRO A 223 9.99 -26.38 32.89
CA PRO A 223 10.77 -25.50 31.99
C PRO A 223 11.49 -26.32 30.86
N THR A 224 12.33 -25.85 29.93
CA THR A 224 13.62 -25.14 30.03
C THR A 224 14.28 -24.97 28.63
N MET A 225 15.19 -24.00 28.52
CA MET A 225 16.35 -23.85 27.59
C MET A 225 16.19 -23.39 26.12
N THR A 226 16.38 -22.08 25.95
CA THR A 226 17.50 -21.44 25.22
C THR A 226 17.93 -22.00 23.85
N LYS A 227 17.58 -21.26 22.79
CA LYS A 227 18.53 -20.85 21.76
C LYS A 227 18.07 -19.51 21.19
N GLY A 228 18.63 -18.44 21.76
CA GLY A 228 18.50 -17.09 21.23
C GLY A 228 19.26 -17.01 19.92
N LEU A 229 18.52 -17.11 18.82
CA LEU A 229 18.96 -16.48 17.58
C LEU A 229 18.65 -15.00 17.77
N LEU A 230 19.68 -14.21 18.05
CA LEU A 230 19.59 -12.74 18.03
C LEU A 230 19.10 -12.35 16.63
N LEU A 231 17.80 -12.09 16.52
CA LEU A 231 17.22 -11.34 15.42
C LEU A 231 18.02 -10.03 15.35
N LEU A 232 18.81 -9.86 14.29
CA LEU A 232 19.27 -8.53 13.91
C LEU A 232 18.02 -7.63 13.90
N PRO A 233 17.97 -6.55 14.70
CA PRO A 233 16.85 -5.64 14.62
C PRO A 233 16.82 -5.07 13.20
N GLU A 234 15.66 -5.11 12.56
CA GLU A 234 15.44 -4.35 11.33
C GLU A 234 15.72 -2.87 11.63
N LEU A 235 16.91 -2.41 11.25
CA LEU A 235 17.41 -1.06 11.50
C LEU A 235 16.70 0.03 10.68
N HIS A 236 15.56 -0.27 10.05
CA HIS A 236 14.83 0.71 9.26
C HIS A 236 13.32 0.61 9.47
N GLY A 237 12.89 0.81 10.72
CA GLY A 237 11.53 1.27 10.98
C GLY A 237 11.36 2.66 10.38
N LYS A 238 11.00 2.78 9.10
CA LYS A 238 10.66 4.07 8.49
C LYS A 238 9.24 4.45 8.93
N ALA A 239 9.09 5.68 9.38
CA ALA A 239 7.84 6.23 9.86
C ALA A 239 6.76 6.25 8.76
N ASN A 240 5.51 6.03 9.18
CA ASN A 240 4.37 5.57 8.36
C ASN A 240 3.75 6.56 7.34
N GLN A 241 4.52 7.36 6.60
CA GLN A 241 4.01 8.06 5.41
C GLN A 241 4.96 7.81 4.24
N THR A 242 4.47 7.16 3.20
CA THR A 242 5.25 6.71 2.04
C THR A 242 4.82 7.41 0.76
N SER A 243 5.61 7.27 -0.30
CA SER A 243 5.29 7.82 -1.62
C SER A 243 3.92 7.39 -2.15
N GLN A 244 3.47 6.16 -1.83
CA GLN A 244 2.17 5.65 -2.25
C GLN A 244 0.99 6.29 -1.52
N ASP A 245 1.21 6.86 -0.35
CA ASP A 245 0.18 7.50 0.48
C ASP A 245 -0.11 8.95 0.07
N LEU A 246 0.68 9.51 -0.86
CA LEU A 246 0.44 10.83 -1.41
C LEU A 246 -0.74 10.77 -2.39
N SER A 247 -1.75 11.61 -2.18
CA SER A 247 -2.83 11.78 -3.17
C SER A 247 -2.26 12.42 -4.43
N SER A 248 -2.74 11.98 -5.61
CA SER A 248 -2.52 12.68 -6.87
C SER A 248 -3.10 14.09 -6.86
#